data_AF-A0A2X2D7M1-F1
#
_entry.id   AF-A0A2X2D7M1-F1
#
_cell.length_a   1.000
_cell.length_b   1.000
_cell.length_c   1.000
_cell.angle_alpha   90.00
_cell.angle_beta   90.00
_cell.angle_gamma   90.00
#
_symmetry.space_group_name_H-M   'P 1'
#
loop_
_entity.id
_entity.type
_entity.pdbx_description
1 polymer ?
#
loop_
_entity_poly.entity_id
_entity_poly.type
_entity_poly.pdbx_seq_one_letter_code
_entity_poly.pdbx_strand_id
1 'polypeptide(L)'
;MSNEHAIRRDLGPLALMFAGLGSIIGSGWLFGAWHAAQLAGPGAIYAWFLGAVIILFIALTYAELGAMFPESGGMVRYGHYSHGSLAGFVGGRANWIAIVSSISVEAEASVQYMTSWHWQWAQDLYSVSGHGELSITGLILAALLVVVYFLLNFCGVKLYARSNSAITIFKLVVPALTAIALMLSGFHGENFTVGITGGDHSISISADLTAVAISGIVFSSIVSIPR
;
A
#
# COMPACT_ATOMS: atom_id res chain seq x y z
N MET A 1 -9.53 -35.51 23.25
CA MET A 1 -9.89 -34.37 22.39
C MET A 1 -8.64 -34.01 21.59
N SER A 2 -8.67 -34.24 20.28
CA SER A 2 -7.52 -34.08 19.38
C SER A 2 -7.03 -32.63 19.34
N ASN A 3 -5.70 -32.45 19.43
CA ASN A 3 -5.01 -31.19 19.17
C ASN A 3 -5.45 -30.61 17.80
N GLU A 4 -6.36 -29.65 17.82
CA GLU A 4 -6.73 -28.89 16.62
C GLU A 4 -5.62 -27.88 16.32
N HIS A 5 -4.88 -28.15 15.22
CA HIS A 5 -4.13 -27.18 14.43
C HIS A 5 -3.18 -26.24 15.21
N ALA A 6 -2.16 -26.80 15.87
CA ALA A 6 -1.00 -25.99 16.26
C ALA A 6 -0.36 -25.36 15.00
N ILE A 7 -0.36 -24.03 14.92
CA ILE A 7 0.28 -23.31 13.81
C ILE A 7 1.75 -23.68 13.76
N ARG A 8 2.22 -24.13 12.59
CA ARG A 8 3.62 -24.43 12.37
C ARG A 8 4.44 -23.15 12.48
N ARG A 9 5.21 -23.03 13.55
CA ARG A 9 6.14 -21.91 13.80
C ARG A 9 7.45 -22.12 13.05
N ASP A 10 7.36 -22.23 11.73
CA ASP A 10 8.52 -22.50 10.87
C ASP A 10 9.25 -21.21 10.44
N LEU A 11 8.70 -20.03 10.77
CA LEU A 11 9.25 -18.72 10.39
C LEU A 11 10.00 -18.07 11.56
N GLY A 12 11.28 -17.77 11.35
CA GLY A 12 12.10 -17.01 12.32
C GLY A 12 11.75 -15.52 12.36
N PRO A 13 12.23 -14.76 13.37
CA PRO A 13 11.90 -13.35 13.55
C PRO A 13 12.22 -12.45 12.34
N LEU A 14 13.36 -12.69 11.69
CA LEU A 14 13.74 -11.95 10.48
C LEU A 14 12.80 -12.25 9.31
N ALA A 15 12.37 -13.50 9.14
CA ALA A 15 11.43 -13.87 8.09
C ALA A 15 10.04 -13.26 8.33
N LEU A 16 9.60 -13.16 9.60
CA LEU A 16 8.38 -12.47 9.99
C LEU A 16 8.47 -10.95 9.75
N MET A 17 9.61 -10.34 10.09
CA MET A 17 9.86 -8.92 9.82
C MET A 17 9.83 -8.63 8.32
N PHE A 18 10.52 -9.44 7.50
CA PHE A 18 10.48 -9.28 6.05
C PHE A 18 9.09 -9.56 5.47
N ALA A 19 8.33 -10.50 6.05
CA ALA A 19 6.95 -10.73 5.63
C ALA A 19 6.06 -9.51 5.89
N GLY A 20 6.18 -8.88 7.07
CA GLY A 20 5.48 -7.64 7.41
C GLY A 20 5.93 -6.44 6.56
N LEU A 21 7.23 -6.29 6.31
CA LEU A 21 7.74 -5.24 5.42
C LEU A 21 7.26 -5.45 3.98
N GLY A 22 7.28 -6.69 3.49
CA GLY A 22 6.81 -7.05 2.16
C GLY A 22 5.32 -6.85 1.96
N SER A 23 4.52 -6.98 3.02
CA SER A 23 3.09 -6.73 2.96
C SER A 23 2.76 -5.22 2.95
N ILE A 24 3.58 -4.37 3.55
CA ILE A 24 3.44 -2.90 3.51
C ILE A 24 3.82 -2.33 2.13
N ILE A 25 4.84 -2.90 1.48
CA ILE A 25 5.34 -2.39 0.19
C ILE A 25 4.49 -2.92 -0.98
N GLY A 26 3.40 -2.21 -1.26
CA GLY A 26 2.46 -2.44 -2.39
C GLY A 26 2.62 -1.43 -3.54
N SER A 27 1.58 -1.25 -4.35
CA SER A 27 1.52 -0.16 -5.37
C SER A 27 1.39 1.25 -4.75
N GLY A 28 0.95 1.32 -3.48
CA GLY A 28 0.62 2.56 -2.77
C GLY A 28 1.77 3.55 -2.58
N TRP A 29 3.03 3.12 -2.56
CA TRP A 29 4.14 4.07 -2.41
C TRP A 29 4.35 4.93 -3.67
N LEU A 30 4.12 4.37 -4.87
CA LEU A 30 4.29 5.12 -6.12
C LEU A 30 3.09 6.02 -6.38
N PHE A 31 1.88 5.47 -6.35
CA PHE A 31 0.66 6.26 -6.54
C PHE A 31 0.45 7.25 -5.41
N GLY A 32 0.84 6.89 -4.18
CA GLY A 32 0.73 7.79 -3.06
C GLY A 32 1.77 8.90 -3.06
N ALA A 33 3.01 8.63 -3.46
CA ALA A 33 3.97 9.71 -3.71
C ALA A 33 3.49 10.64 -4.83
N TRP A 34 2.94 10.10 -5.92
CA TRP A 34 2.41 10.88 -7.03
C TRP A 34 1.20 11.72 -6.65
N HIS A 35 0.22 11.16 -5.95
CA HIS A 35 -0.99 11.86 -5.52
C HIS A 35 -0.69 12.87 -4.40
N ALA A 36 0.20 12.54 -3.46
CA ALA A 36 0.66 13.48 -2.44
C ALA A 36 1.38 14.67 -3.08
N ALA A 37 2.23 14.44 -4.08
CA ALA A 37 2.90 15.51 -4.82
C ALA A 37 1.90 16.37 -5.61
N GLN A 38 0.84 15.79 -6.17
CA GLN A 38 -0.22 16.58 -6.83
C GLN A 38 -1.04 17.42 -5.86
N LEU A 39 -1.26 16.95 -4.63
CA LEU A 39 -2.08 17.65 -3.63
C LEU A 39 -1.29 18.69 -2.83
N ALA A 40 -0.06 18.37 -2.42
CA ALA A 40 0.74 19.16 -1.50
C ALA A 40 2.03 19.73 -2.12
N GLY A 41 2.42 19.29 -3.34
CA GLY A 41 3.64 19.74 -4.00
C GLY A 41 4.88 19.45 -3.14
N PRO A 42 5.78 20.42 -2.93
CA PRO A 42 6.91 20.28 -2.01
C PRO A 42 6.52 19.90 -0.56
N GLY A 43 5.32 20.30 -0.12
CA GLY A 43 4.76 20.00 1.20
C GLY A 43 4.49 18.50 1.43
N ALA A 44 4.48 17.70 0.37
CA ALA A 44 4.29 16.25 0.46
C ALA A 44 5.32 15.56 1.39
N ILE A 45 6.52 16.12 1.55
CA ILE A 45 7.51 15.61 2.51
C ILE A 45 6.98 15.69 3.96
N TYR A 46 6.35 16.80 4.33
CA TYR A 46 5.76 16.98 5.66
C TYR A 46 4.56 16.06 5.85
N ALA A 47 3.74 15.87 4.81
CA ALA A 47 2.65 14.90 4.81
C ALA A 47 3.15 13.46 5.06
N TRP A 48 4.23 13.03 4.38
CA TRP A 48 4.84 11.73 4.61
C TRP A 48 5.45 11.59 6.00
N PHE A 49 6.12 12.63 6.51
CA PHE A 49 6.67 12.63 7.86
C PHE A 49 5.57 12.49 8.92
N LEU A 50 4.50 13.28 8.81
CA LEU A 50 3.36 13.23 9.71
C LEU A 50 2.66 11.87 9.65
N GLY A 51 2.46 11.33 8.45
CA GLY A 51 1.91 9.99 8.25
C GLY A 51 2.76 8.91 8.94
N ALA A 52 4.08 8.96 8.78
CA ALA A 52 5.01 8.03 9.42
C ALA A 52 4.93 8.09 10.96
N VAL A 53 4.84 9.30 11.54
CA VAL A 53 4.68 9.48 13.00
C VAL A 53 3.37 8.86 13.49
N ILE A 54 2.25 9.10 12.80
CA ILE A 54 0.95 8.54 13.17
C ILE A 54 0.98 7.01 13.11
N ILE A 55 1.52 6.44 12.03
CA ILE A 55 1.62 4.99 11.84
C ILE A 55 2.56 4.37 12.89
N LEU A 56 3.62 5.07 13.28
CA LEU A 56 4.53 4.60 14.33
C LEU A 56 3.80 4.39 15.67
N PHE A 57 2.96 5.33 16.09
CA PHE A 57 2.17 5.17 17.32
C PHE A 57 1.22 3.97 17.26
N ILE A 58 0.57 3.76 16.11
CA ILE A 58 -0.28 2.57 15.87
C ILE A 58 0.58 1.31 15.95
N ALA A 59 1.71 1.26 15.25
CA ALA A 59 2.61 0.11 15.22
C ALA A 59 3.15 -0.27 16.61
N LEU A 60 3.51 0.72 17.44
CA LEU A 60 3.93 0.50 18.82
C LEU A 60 2.82 -0.14 19.66
N THR A 61 1.60 0.38 19.53
CA THR A 61 0.43 -0.18 20.24
C THR A 61 0.17 -1.63 19.82
N TYR A 62 0.26 -1.93 18.52
CA TYR A 62 0.13 -3.29 18.00
C TYR A 62 1.29 -4.21 18.41
N ALA A 63 2.51 -3.68 18.54
CA ALA A 63 3.66 -4.44 19.02
C ALA A 63 3.49 -4.86 20.49
N GLU A 64 3.00 -3.96 21.35
CA GLU A 64 2.69 -4.28 22.75
C GLU A 64 1.56 -5.30 22.86
N LEU A 65 0.45 -5.09 22.14
CA LEU A 65 -0.67 -6.02 22.12
C LEU A 65 -0.28 -7.40 21.55
N GLY A 66 0.55 -7.43 20.52
CA GLY A 66 1.09 -8.66 19.92
C GLY A 66 1.98 -9.45 20.87
N ALA A 67 2.78 -8.75 21.69
CA ALA A 67 3.60 -9.39 22.72
C ALA A 67 2.76 -9.92 23.89
N MET A 68 1.68 -9.21 24.27
CA MET A 68 0.79 -9.62 25.37
C MET A 68 -0.17 -10.75 24.98
N PHE A 69 -0.70 -10.75 23.76
CA PHE A 69 -1.70 -11.70 23.27
C PHE A 69 -1.18 -12.43 22.03
N PRO A 70 -0.43 -13.55 22.19
CA PRO A 70 0.19 -14.30 21.09
C PRO A 70 -0.83 -15.20 20.37
N GLU A 71 -1.95 -14.63 19.96
CA GLU A 71 -3.00 -15.30 19.20
C GLU A 71 -3.05 -14.79 17.74
N SER A 72 -3.33 -15.70 16.80
CA SER A 72 -3.50 -15.33 15.39
C SER A 72 -4.75 -14.49 15.17
N GLY A 73 -4.65 -13.51 14.26
CA GLY A 73 -5.75 -12.61 13.90
C GLY A 73 -5.91 -11.37 14.78
N GLY A 74 -4.80 -10.85 15.32
CA GLY A 74 -4.75 -9.75 16.29
C GLY A 74 -5.66 -8.56 15.97
N MET A 75 -5.68 -8.05 14.73
CA MET A 75 -6.51 -6.90 14.36
C MET A 75 -8.00 -7.02 14.70
N VAL A 76 -8.58 -8.20 14.50
CA VAL A 76 -10.02 -8.42 14.73
C VAL A 76 -10.29 -8.77 16.19
N ARG A 77 -9.34 -9.48 16.81
CA ARG A 77 -9.46 -9.96 18.19
C ARG A 77 -9.17 -8.89 19.23
N TYR A 78 -8.25 -7.96 18.97
CA TYR A 78 -7.96 -6.86 19.90
C TYR A 78 -9.16 -5.92 20.06
N GLY A 79 -9.89 -5.65 18.97
CA GLY A 79 -11.17 -4.93 19.02
C GLY A 79 -12.25 -5.69 19.80
N HIS A 80 -12.28 -7.02 19.66
CA HIS A 80 -13.18 -7.87 20.43
C HIS A 80 -12.84 -7.87 21.93
N TYR A 81 -11.57 -7.95 22.31
CA TYR A 81 -11.14 -7.99 23.71
C TYR A 81 -11.43 -6.68 24.46
N SER A 82 -11.33 -5.54 23.77
CA SER A 82 -11.52 -4.22 24.37
C SER A 82 -12.98 -3.74 24.36
N HIS A 83 -13.70 -3.93 23.25
CA HIS A 83 -15.01 -3.32 23.00
C HIS A 83 -16.14 -4.34 22.74
N GLY A 84 -15.86 -5.64 22.90
CA GLY A 84 -16.83 -6.71 22.77
C GLY A 84 -17.11 -7.17 21.33
N SER A 85 -18.09 -8.07 21.20
CA SER A 85 -18.35 -8.81 19.96
C SER A 85 -18.75 -7.95 18.77
N LEU A 86 -19.48 -6.85 19.00
CA LEU A 86 -19.92 -5.94 17.94
C LEU A 86 -18.72 -5.21 17.30
N ALA A 87 -17.81 -4.68 18.12
CA ALA A 87 -16.62 -3.98 17.62
C ALA A 87 -15.69 -4.93 16.87
N GLY A 88 -15.50 -6.14 17.39
CA GLY A 88 -14.77 -7.21 16.68
C GLY A 88 -15.41 -7.58 15.34
N PHE A 89 -16.74 -7.69 15.29
CA PHE A 89 -17.46 -7.98 14.05
C PHE A 89 -17.31 -6.87 13.01
N VAL A 90 -17.52 -5.62 13.39
CA VAL A 90 -17.38 -4.46 12.49
C VAL A 90 -15.95 -4.33 12.00
N GLY A 91 -14.96 -4.41 12.89
CA GLY A 91 -13.54 -4.37 12.53
C GLY A 91 -13.14 -5.52 11.60
N GLY A 92 -13.64 -6.74 11.87
CA GLY A 92 -13.41 -7.90 11.00
C GLY A 92 -14.01 -7.75 9.61
N ARG A 93 -15.22 -7.20 9.51
CA ARG A 93 -15.87 -6.93 8.21
C ARG A 93 -15.17 -5.81 7.45
N ALA A 94 -14.81 -4.72 8.11
CA ALA A 94 -14.04 -3.63 7.50
C ALA A 94 -12.69 -4.13 6.97
N ASN A 95 -11.97 -4.92 7.77
CA ASN A 95 -10.70 -5.53 7.36
C ASN A 95 -10.88 -6.47 6.17
N TRP A 96 -11.94 -7.29 6.15
CA TRP A 96 -12.22 -8.16 5.01
C TRP A 96 -12.47 -7.37 3.72
N ILE A 97 -13.27 -6.30 3.79
CA ILE A 97 -13.51 -5.41 2.64
C ILE A 97 -12.18 -4.80 2.16
N ALA A 98 -11.36 -4.27 3.08
CA ALA A 98 -10.07 -3.68 2.74
C ALA A 98 -9.15 -4.66 1.99
N ILE A 99 -9.08 -5.91 2.46
CA ILE A 99 -8.27 -6.97 1.82
C ILE A 99 -8.81 -7.31 0.42
N VAL A 100 -10.14 -7.44 0.26
CA VAL A 100 -10.76 -7.76 -1.04
C VAL A 100 -10.55 -6.62 -2.05
N SER A 101 -10.74 -5.37 -1.61
CA SER A 101 -10.52 -4.19 -2.44
C SER A 101 -9.07 -4.05 -2.91
N SER A 102 -8.09 -4.53 -2.14
CA SER A 102 -6.68 -4.45 -2.50
C SER A 102 -6.35 -5.14 -3.84
N ILE A 103 -7.01 -6.25 -4.18
CA ILE A 103 -6.74 -6.98 -5.43
C ILE A 103 -7.21 -6.14 -6.63
N SER A 104 -8.37 -5.49 -6.50
CA SER A 104 -8.90 -4.61 -7.53
C SER A 104 -8.00 -3.39 -7.74
N VAL A 105 -7.49 -2.80 -6.66
CA VAL A 105 -6.55 -1.65 -6.73
C VAL A 105 -5.25 -2.04 -7.45
N GLU A 106 -4.69 -3.21 -7.17
CA GLU A 106 -3.48 -3.67 -7.86
C GLU A 106 -3.72 -3.97 -9.35
N ALA A 107 -4.91 -4.44 -9.71
CA ALA A 107 -5.30 -4.63 -11.12
C ALA A 107 -5.48 -3.30 -11.85
N GLU A 108 -6.13 -2.32 -11.20
CA GLU A 108 -6.29 -0.96 -11.70
C GLU A 108 -4.92 -0.29 -11.93
N ALA A 109 -4.07 -0.32 -10.91
CA ALA A 109 -2.69 0.15 -10.97
C ALA A 109 -1.91 -0.47 -12.14
N SER A 110 -2.06 -1.77 -12.37
CA SER A 110 -1.39 -2.47 -13.47
C SER A 110 -1.83 -1.97 -14.84
N VAL A 111 -3.13 -1.73 -15.05
CA VAL A 111 -3.63 -1.11 -16.28
C VAL A 111 -3.13 0.33 -16.41
N GLN A 112 -3.10 1.08 -15.31
CA GLN A 112 -2.56 2.44 -15.30
C GLN A 112 -1.06 2.48 -15.61
N TYR A 113 -0.28 1.47 -15.22
CA TYR A 113 1.11 1.35 -15.64
C TYR A 113 1.25 1.05 -17.12
N MET A 114 0.37 0.22 -17.69
CA MET A 114 0.43 -0.12 -19.12
C MET A 114 0.26 1.10 -20.02
N THR A 115 -0.41 2.16 -19.56
CA THR A 115 -0.63 3.37 -20.36
C THR A 115 0.62 4.20 -20.56
N SER A 116 1.64 3.99 -19.74
CA SER A 116 2.98 4.56 -19.96
C SER A 116 3.72 3.93 -21.15
N TRP A 117 3.18 2.88 -21.76
CA TRP A 117 3.78 2.24 -22.93
C TRP A 117 3.61 3.08 -24.20
N HIS A 118 4.54 2.90 -25.13
CA HIS A 118 4.57 3.65 -26.39
C HIS A 118 3.46 3.29 -27.38
N TRP A 119 2.62 2.31 -27.06
CA TRP A 119 1.55 1.83 -27.95
C TRP A 119 0.24 2.57 -27.71
N GLN A 120 -0.39 3.04 -28.80
CA GLN A 120 -1.63 3.83 -28.74
C GLN A 120 -2.76 3.09 -28.01
N TRP A 121 -2.94 1.80 -28.30
CA TRP A 121 -3.97 0.98 -27.65
C TRP A 121 -3.82 0.94 -26.13
N ALA A 122 -2.60 1.07 -25.61
CA ALA A 122 -2.32 1.06 -24.18
C ALA A 122 -2.59 2.43 -23.55
N GLN A 123 -2.30 3.52 -24.26
CA GLN A 123 -2.63 4.88 -23.84
C GLN A 123 -4.15 5.10 -23.78
N ASP A 124 -4.90 4.52 -24.73
CA ASP A 124 -6.36 4.59 -24.81
C ASP A 124 -7.07 3.81 -23.66
N LEU A 125 -6.34 3.03 -22.86
CA LEU A 125 -6.88 2.37 -21.67
C LEU A 125 -7.16 3.36 -20.53
N TYR A 126 -6.45 4.49 -20.53
CA TYR A 126 -6.49 5.52 -19.50
C TYR A 126 -6.52 6.89 -20.16
N SER A 127 -7.56 7.13 -20.96
CA SER A 127 -8.11 8.45 -21.28
C SER A 127 -9.05 8.35 -22.48
N VAL A 128 -10.33 8.59 -22.25
CA VAL A 128 -11.24 9.04 -23.33
C VAL A 128 -11.81 10.43 -23.01
N SER A 129 -11.72 10.90 -21.76
CA SER A 129 -12.49 12.09 -21.30
C SER A 129 -11.69 13.12 -20.49
N GLY A 130 -10.36 13.02 -20.37
CA GLY A 130 -9.54 14.00 -19.64
C GLY A 130 -9.68 14.01 -18.10
N HIS A 131 -10.43 13.06 -17.51
CA HIS A 131 -10.70 13.01 -16.07
C HIS A 131 -9.86 12.00 -15.27
N GLY A 132 -8.83 11.37 -15.86
CA GLY A 132 -8.00 10.42 -15.13
C GLY A 132 -8.73 9.13 -14.72
N GLU A 133 -9.69 8.70 -15.54
CA GLU A 133 -10.48 7.49 -15.33
C GLU A 133 -10.15 6.43 -16.39
N LEU A 134 -10.31 5.15 -16.04
CA LEU A 134 -10.17 4.05 -16.99
C LEU A 134 -11.28 4.09 -18.05
N SER A 135 -10.91 3.83 -19.30
CA SER A 135 -11.89 3.60 -20.36
C SER A 135 -12.66 2.29 -20.11
N ILE A 136 -13.80 2.10 -20.78
CA ILE A 136 -14.55 0.82 -20.71
C ILE A 136 -13.63 -0.36 -21.05
N THR A 137 -12.75 -0.19 -22.03
CA THR A 137 -11.73 -1.19 -22.40
C THR A 137 -10.72 -1.41 -21.27
N GLY A 138 -10.25 -0.34 -20.62
CA GLY A 138 -9.40 -0.41 -19.43
C GLY A 138 -10.05 -1.14 -18.27
N LEU A 139 -11.34 -0.90 -18.00
CA LEU A 139 -12.12 -1.58 -16.96
C LEU A 139 -12.28 -3.08 -17.25
N ILE A 140 -12.56 -3.46 -18.50
CA ILE A 140 -12.65 -4.87 -18.90
C ILE A 140 -11.29 -5.57 -18.70
N LEU A 141 -10.20 -4.90 -19.08
CA LEU A 141 -8.85 -5.44 -18.88
C LEU A 141 -8.51 -5.59 -17.40
N ALA A 142 -8.83 -4.59 -16.57
CA ALA A 142 -8.64 -4.66 -15.12
C ALA A 142 -9.45 -5.81 -14.50
N ALA A 143 -10.71 -5.98 -14.91
CA ALA A 143 -11.55 -7.10 -14.47
C ALA A 143 -10.95 -8.46 -14.86
N LEU A 144 -10.40 -8.57 -16.07
CA LEU A 144 -9.70 -9.77 -16.52
C LEU A 144 -8.44 -10.03 -15.69
N LEU A 145 -7.67 -8.98 -15.37
CA LEU A 145 -6.48 -9.09 -14.51
C LEU A 145 -6.85 -9.55 -13.10
N VAL A 146 -7.97 -9.10 -12.53
CA VAL A 146 -8.46 -9.61 -11.22
C VAL A 146 -8.69 -11.13 -11.28
N VAL A 147 -9.30 -11.64 -12.35
CA VAL A 147 -9.49 -13.08 -12.53
C VAL A 147 -8.16 -13.80 -12.66
N VAL A 148 -7.20 -13.24 -13.41
CA VAL A 148 -5.85 -13.80 -13.54
C VAL A 148 -5.13 -13.84 -12.18
N TYR A 149 -5.17 -12.75 -11.40
CA TYR A 149 -4.59 -12.70 -10.06
C TYR A 149 -5.24 -13.70 -9.12
N PHE A 150 -6.56 -13.86 -9.19
CA PHE A 150 -7.28 -14.88 -8.43
C PHE A 150 -6.77 -16.29 -8.78
N LEU A 151 -6.65 -16.63 -10.07
CA LEU A 151 -6.17 -17.94 -10.52
C LEU A 151 -4.70 -18.18 -10.11
N LEU A 152 -3.85 -17.17 -10.25
CA LEU A 152 -2.45 -17.24 -9.81
C LEU A 152 -2.34 -17.44 -8.30
N ASN A 153 -3.16 -16.72 -7.53
CA ASN A 153 -3.19 -16.85 -6.08
C ASN A 153 -3.68 -18.25 -5.67
N PHE A 154 -4.71 -18.78 -6.34
CA PHE A 154 -5.27 -20.11 -6.09
C PHE A 154 -4.26 -21.24 -6.39
N CYS A 155 -3.55 -21.16 -7.52
CA CYS A 155 -2.60 -22.19 -7.95
C CYS A 155 -1.22 -22.06 -7.28
N GLY A 156 -0.84 -20.86 -6.81
CA GLY A 156 0.54 -20.52 -6.42
C GLY A 156 0.86 -20.59 -4.92
N VAL A 157 -0.10 -20.91 -4.05
CA VAL A 157 0.04 -20.78 -2.58
C VAL A 157 1.31 -21.43 -2.01
N LYS A 158 1.72 -22.59 -2.55
CA LYS A 158 2.90 -23.33 -2.04
C LYS A 158 4.25 -22.70 -2.44
N LEU A 159 4.32 -21.99 -3.57
CA LEU A 159 5.56 -21.33 -4.02
C LEU A 159 5.69 -19.92 -3.42
N TYR A 160 4.56 -19.25 -3.18
CA TYR A 160 4.50 -17.89 -2.64
C TYR A 160 5.21 -17.75 -1.28
N ALA A 161 5.00 -18.69 -0.36
CA ALA A 161 5.58 -18.64 0.98
C ALA A 161 7.12 -18.66 1.00
N ARG A 162 7.76 -19.33 0.03
CA ARG A 162 9.23 -19.45 -0.04
C ARG A 162 9.89 -18.30 -0.80
N SER A 163 9.17 -17.68 -1.74
CA SER A 163 9.66 -16.56 -2.56
C SER A 163 9.41 -15.19 -1.96
N ASN A 164 8.57 -15.08 -0.92
CA ASN A 164 8.17 -13.81 -0.32
C ASN A 164 9.37 -12.94 0.09
N SER A 165 10.38 -13.51 0.77
CA SER A 165 11.56 -12.74 1.21
C SER A 165 12.37 -12.16 0.04
N ALA A 166 12.52 -12.90 -1.06
CA ALA A 166 13.24 -12.41 -2.23
C ALA A 166 12.48 -11.28 -2.94
N ILE A 167 11.16 -11.43 -3.05
CA ILE A 167 10.28 -10.41 -3.62
C ILE A 167 10.32 -9.13 -2.79
N THR A 168 10.30 -9.23 -1.46
CA THR A 168 10.42 -8.07 -0.56
C THR A 168 11.73 -7.32 -0.76
N ILE A 169 12.86 -8.04 -0.85
CA ILE A 169 14.17 -7.41 -1.06
C ILE A 169 14.19 -6.69 -2.41
N PHE A 170 13.70 -7.33 -3.47
CA PHE A 170 13.60 -6.70 -4.80
C PHE A 170 12.73 -5.42 -4.76
N LYS A 171 11.55 -5.51 -4.13
CA LYS A 171 10.62 -4.39 -3.95
C LYS A 171 11.19 -3.24 -3.11
N LEU A 172 12.21 -3.47 -2.30
CA LEU A 172 12.86 -2.43 -1.50
C LEU A 172 14.05 -1.81 -2.26
N VAL A 173 14.91 -2.68 -2.81
CA VAL A 173 16.17 -2.28 -3.44
C VAL A 173 15.93 -1.51 -4.73
N VAL A 174 15.02 -1.98 -5.60
CA VAL A 174 14.80 -1.33 -6.91
C VAL A 174 14.27 0.11 -6.75
N PRO A 175 13.21 0.37 -5.97
CA PRO A 175 12.76 1.73 -5.71
C PRO A 175 13.81 2.64 -5.06
N ALA A 176 14.53 2.11 -4.06
CA ALA A 176 15.57 2.89 -3.38
C ALA A 176 16.70 3.28 -4.34
N LEU A 177 17.15 2.35 -5.18
CA LEU A 177 18.16 2.63 -6.20
C LEU A 177 17.65 3.63 -7.25
N THR A 178 16.41 3.49 -7.71
CA THR A 178 15.80 4.45 -8.65
C THR A 178 15.74 5.85 -8.04
N ALA A 179 15.32 5.98 -6.77
CA ALA A 179 15.28 7.25 -6.07
C ALA A 179 16.69 7.88 -5.97
N ILE A 180 17.70 7.09 -5.60
CA ILE A 180 19.10 7.55 -5.53
C ILE A 180 19.60 7.97 -6.91
N ALA A 181 19.34 7.19 -7.95
CA ALA A 181 19.76 7.49 -9.32
C ALA A 181 19.12 8.80 -9.83
N LEU A 182 17.83 9.03 -9.54
CA LEU A 182 17.15 10.29 -9.89
C LEU A 182 17.74 11.49 -9.13
N MET A 183 18.02 11.34 -7.84
CA MET A 183 18.69 12.39 -7.04
C MET A 183 20.09 12.70 -7.59
N LEU A 184 20.85 11.70 -8.01
CA LEU A 184 22.19 11.90 -8.58
C LEU A 184 22.16 12.48 -10.01
N SER A 185 21.14 12.13 -10.81
CA SER A 185 21.04 12.55 -12.21
C SER A 185 20.58 13.99 -12.41
N GLY A 186 19.87 14.59 -11.46
CA GLY A 186 19.23 15.88 -11.70
C GLY A 186 18.47 16.43 -10.50
N PHE A 187 19.09 16.47 -9.32
CA PHE A 187 18.52 17.14 -8.16
C PHE A 187 18.49 18.66 -8.37
N HIS A 188 17.30 19.22 -8.59
CA HIS A 188 17.07 20.65 -8.69
C HIS A 188 16.39 21.14 -7.42
N GLY A 189 17.16 21.74 -6.51
CA GLY A 189 16.65 22.23 -5.21
C GLY A 189 15.56 23.31 -5.34
N GLU A 190 15.52 24.02 -6.46
CA GLU A 190 14.49 25.01 -6.78
C GLU A 190 13.08 24.42 -6.87
N ASN A 191 12.94 23.12 -7.14
CA ASN A 191 11.64 22.45 -7.18
C ASN A 191 10.95 22.40 -5.80
N PHE A 192 11.68 22.61 -4.69
CA PHE A 192 11.08 22.67 -3.36
C PHE A 192 10.45 24.02 -3.02
N THR A 193 10.77 25.06 -3.80
CA THR A 193 10.24 26.42 -3.60
C THR A 193 9.12 26.76 -4.58
N VAL A 194 8.91 25.93 -5.61
CA VAL A 194 7.84 26.13 -6.60
C VAL A 194 6.59 25.37 -6.17
N GLY A 195 5.48 26.08 -6.01
CA GLY A 195 4.15 25.54 -5.74
C GLY A 195 3.56 24.83 -6.97
N ILE A 196 2.49 24.08 -6.75
CA ILE A 196 1.87 23.17 -7.73
C ILE A 196 1.45 23.87 -9.05
N THR A 197 1.14 25.17 -9.00
CA THR A 197 0.74 25.99 -10.16
C THR A 197 1.85 26.90 -10.71
N GLY A 198 3.10 26.71 -10.30
CA GLY A 198 4.26 27.46 -10.83
C GLY A 198 4.57 28.80 -10.14
N GLY A 199 3.94 29.09 -8.99
CA GLY A 199 4.28 30.24 -8.12
C GLY A 199 5.12 29.84 -6.90
N ASP A 200 5.31 30.72 -5.92
CA ASP A 200 6.00 30.37 -4.66
C ASP A 200 5.20 29.34 -3.85
N HIS A 201 5.88 28.35 -3.29
CA HIS A 201 5.27 27.34 -2.43
C HIS A 201 4.97 27.94 -1.05
N SER A 202 3.68 27.97 -0.68
CA SER A 202 3.26 28.20 0.70
C SER A 202 2.86 26.87 1.34
N ILE A 203 3.43 26.59 2.51
CA ILE A 203 3.09 25.40 3.30
C ILE A 203 1.65 25.57 3.80
N SER A 204 0.75 24.71 3.34
CA SER A 204 -0.66 24.69 3.74
C SER A 204 -0.93 23.43 4.55
N ILE A 205 -1.13 23.60 5.86
CA ILE A 205 -1.43 22.50 6.79
C ILE A 205 -2.65 21.69 6.31
N SER A 206 -3.65 22.36 5.74
CA SER A 206 -4.84 21.70 5.19
C SER A 206 -4.51 20.79 4.01
N ALA A 207 -3.61 21.21 3.11
CA ALA A 207 -3.19 20.40 1.96
C ALA A 207 -2.37 19.18 2.41
N ASP A 208 -1.46 19.37 3.37
CA ASP A 208 -0.63 18.31 3.91
C ASP A 208 -1.46 17.25 4.66
N LEU A 209 -2.43 17.69 5.48
CA LEU A 209 -3.36 16.79 6.17
C LEU A 209 -4.27 16.04 5.19
N THR A 210 -4.73 16.72 4.14
CA THR A 210 -5.52 16.08 3.08
C THR A 210 -4.68 15.06 2.31
N ALA A 211 -3.42 15.37 2.03
CA ALA A 211 -2.49 14.42 1.42
C ALA A 211 -2.30 13.19 2.32
N VAL A 212 -2.07 13.35 3.62
CA VAL A 212 -1.96 12.22 4.57
C VAL A 212 -3.18 11.31 4.49
N ALA A 213 -4.39 11.89 4.48
CA ALA A 213 -5.64 11.15 4.53
C ALA A 213 -6.00 10.47 3.19
N ILE A 214 -5.77 11.14 2.05
CA ILE A 214 -6.38 10.76 0.76
C ILE A 214 -5.36 10.19 -0.23
N SER A 215 -4.08 10.59 -0.16
CA SER A 215 -3.07 10.12 -1.12
C SER A 215 -2.65 8.66 -0.92
N GLY A 216 -3.27 7.93 0.00
CA GLY A 216 -2.93 6.55 0.25
C GLY A 216 -1.63 6.34 1.03
N ILE A 217 -1.04 7.39 1.63
CA ILE A 217 0.06 7.29 2.61
C ILE A 217 -0.33 6.33 3.75
N VAL A 218 -1.54 6.53 4.29
CA VAL A 218 -2.10 5.69 5.35
C VAL A 218 -2.59 4.35 4.79
N PHE A 219 -3.23 4.34 3.61
CA PHE A 219 -3.71 3.13 2.94
C PHE A 219 -2.58 2.13 2.65
N SER A 220 -1.42 2.61 2.18
CA SER A 220 -0.22 1.82 1.92
C SER A 220 0.33 1.14 3.19
N SER A 221 -0.07 1.60 4.37
CA SER A 221 0.47 1.15 5.65
C SER A 221 -0.52 0.32 6.47
N ILE A 222 -1.83 0.44 6.22
CA ILE A 222 -2.90 -0.22 7.00
C ILE A 222 -3.31 -1.59 6.46
N VAL A 223 -3.23 -1.83 5.15
CA VAL A 223 -3.78 -3.06 4.51
C VAL A 223 -3.13 -4.36 4.99
N SER A 224 -2.03 -4.28 5.75
CA SER A 224 -1.06 -5.36 5.79
C SER A 224 -0.46 -5.69 7.16
N ILE A 225 -1.18 -5.40 8.25
CA ILE A 225 -0.80 -5.94 9.57
C ILE A 225 -0.80 -7.48 9.48
N PRO A 226 0.37 -8.12 9.66
CA PRO A 226 0.53 -9.55 9.40
C PRO A 226 -0.37 -10.39 10.32
N ARG A 227 -0.91 -11.47 9.75
CA ARG A 227 -1.73 -12.48 10.42
C ARG A 227 -0.91 -13.40 11.30
#